data_AF-A0A917QB66-F1
#
_entry.id   AF-A0A917QB66-F1
#
_cell.length_a   1.000
_cell.length_b   1.000
_cell.length_c   1.000
_cell.angle_alpha   90.00
_cell.angle_beta   90.00
_cell.angle_gamma   90.00
#
_symmetry.space_group_name_H-M   'P 1'
#
loop_
_entity.id
_entity.type
_entity.pdbx_description
1 polymer ?
#
loop_
_entity_poly.entity_id
_entity_poly.type
_entity_poly.pdbx_seq_one_letter_code
_entity_poly.pdbx_strand_id
1 'polypeptide(L)'
;MGGVGMKRSVWVLVACGFVAAGCGAEQGGSGGATTTAAAALFDPCTQISEDALRAAGVDPATKVSGAGGVHQSGWEICSWAGHNFRLGVFSTGRSVAEFENKPGNVDFQDVIVAGRQGRQYRVEGATDDLDCDIVFPARQGAVALNIINSAIVDAAKLENPCVVAARTGEVIVPALPR
;
A
#
# COMPACT_ATOMS: atom_id res chain seq x y z
N MET A 1 7.08 -17.34 33.28
CA MET A 1 8.20 -16.61 33.92
C MET A 1 9.40 -17.54 34.05
N GLY A 2 10.28 -17.55 33.04
CA GLY A 2 11.66 -18.03 33.17
C GLY A 2 12.52 -16.84 32.77
N GLY A 3 13.26 -16.25 33.72
CA GLY A 3 14.71 -16.40 33.77
C GLY A 3 15.31 -15.07 33.30
N VAL A 4 15.61 -14.13 34.22
CA VAL A 4 16.95 -13.96 34.85
C VAL A 4 18.03 -13.89 33.77
N GLY A 5 18.84 -12.85 33.63
CA GLY A 5 19.23 -11.80 34.54
C GLY A 5 20.59 -11.27 34.06
N MET A 6 20.76 -9.97 34.19
CA MET A 6 21.92 -9.15 33.83
C MET A 6 23.27 -9.78 34.20
N LYS A 7 24.21 -9.87 33.25
CA LYS A 7 25.64 -10.05 33.54
C LYS A 7 26.45 -8.91 32.92
N ARG A 8 26.91 -8.02 33.78
CA ARG A 8 27.90 -6.97 33.50
C ARG A 8 29.23 -7.66 33.19
N SER A 9 29.92 -7.23 32.15
CA SER A 9 31.31 -7.63 31.90
C SER A 9 32.09 -6.41 31.44
N VAL A 10 33.05 -6.01 32.27
CA VAL A 10 34.09 -5.01 32.02
C VAL A 10 35.36 -5.79 31.74
N TRP A 11 35.99 -5.59 30.58
CA TRP A 11 37.39 -5.99 30.32
C TRP A 11 38.01 -4.98 29.33
N VAL A 12 38.83 -4.07 29.85
CA VAL A 12 40.31 -4.01 29.77
C VAL A 12 40.82 -3.36 28.49
N LEU A 13 41.37 -2.15 28.67
CA LEU A 13 42.19 -1.40 27.73
C LEU A 13 43.53 -2.11 27.53
N VAL A 14 43.91 -2.38 26.29
CA VAL A 14 45.30 -2.62 25.88
C VAL A 14 45.61 -1.68 24.74
N ALA A 15 46.43 -0.68 25.02
CA ALA A 15 47.05 0.19 24.03
C ALA A 15 48.55 -0.14 23.98
N CYS A 16 49.00 -0.68 22.85
CA CYS A 16 50.40 -0.66 22.42
C CYS A 16 50.40 -0.46 20.89
N GLY A 17 50.93 0.68 20.44
CA GLY A 17 51.03 1.02 19.03
C GLY A 17 52.26 0.40 18.36
N PHE A 18 52.28 0.46 17.03
CA PHE A 18 53.50 0.56 16.22
C PHE A 18 53.16 1.29 14.91
N VAL A 19 54.06 2.19 14.52
CA VAL A 19 53.97 3.09 13.37
C VAL A 19 54.50 2.37 12.13
N ALA A 20 53.80 2.49 11.00
CA ALA A 20 54.38 2.29 9.68
C ALA A 20 53.98 3.47 8.79
N ALA A 21 54.99 4.21 8.33
CA ALA A 21 54.84 5.28 7.35
C ALA A 21 54.49 4.68 5.98
N GLY A 22 53.37 5.11 5.41
CA GLY A 22 53.00 4.88 4.02
C GLY A 22 52.37 6.15 3.47
N CYS A 23 53.12 6.85 2.62
CA CYS A 23 52.65 8.03 1.90
C CYS A 23 51.74 7.57 0.75
N GLY A 24 50.47 7.96 0.80
CA GLY A 24 49.51 7.79 -0.28
C GLY A 24 48.42 8.84 -0.11
N ALA A 25 48.35 9.76 -1.06
CA ALA A 25 47.41 10.87 -1.07
C ALA A 25 45.95 10.40 -1.07
N GLU A 26 45.13 11.15 -0.32
CA GLU A 26 43.72 11.49 -0.54
C GLU A 26 42.91 10.62 -1.52
N GLN A 27 41.90 9.90 -1.03
CA GLN A 27 40.51 10.23 -1.38
C GLN A 27 39.53 9.60 -0.39
N GLY A 28 38.57 10.42 0.03
CA GLY A 28 37.55 10.07 0.99
C GLY A 28 36.71 8.86 0.59
N GLY A 29 36.24 8.20 1.64
CA GLY A 29 35.24 7.15 1.56
C GLY A 29 34.69 6.92 2.95
N SER A 30 34.15 7.98 3.55
CA SER A 30 33.17 7.80 4.63
C SER A 30 32.24 6.68 4.18
N GLY A 31 32.10 5.66 5.02
CA GLY A 31 31.02 4.71 4.92
C GLY A 31 29.72 5.49 5.04
N GLY A 32 29.29 6.06 3.92
CA GLY A 32 27.98 6.61 3.74
C GLY A 32 27.08 5.41 3.86
N ALA A 33 26.44 5.25 5.03
CA ALA A 33 25.18 4.56 5.10
C ALA A 33 24.36 5.13 3.95
N THR A 34 24.23 4.35 2.87
CA THR A 34 23.32 4.68 1.79
C THR A 34 21.98 4.46 2.44
N THR A 35 21.45 5.51 3.08
CA THR A 35 20.03 5.58 3.41
C THR A 35 19.38 5.47 2.05
N THR A 36 19.00 4.25 1.67
CA THR A 36 18.18 4.02 0.49
C THR A 36 16.93 4.84 0.79
N ALA A 37 16.80 5.98 0.12
CA ALA A 37 15.60 6.78 0.22
C ALA A 37 14.44 5.82 -0.06
N ALA A 38 13.49 5.73 0.87
CA ALA A 38 12.30 4.94 0.64
C ALA A 38 11.74 5.38 -0.71
N ALA A 39 11.50 4.42 -1.62
CA ALA A 39 10.98 4.75 -2.93
C ALA A 39 9.70 5.57 -2.75
N ALA A 40 9.60 6.70 -3.47
CA ALA A 40 8.41 7.53 -3.42
C ALA A 40 7.20 6.66 -3.82
N LEU A 41 6.18 6.67 -2.98
CA LEU A 41 4.95 5.94 -3.25
C LEU A 41 4.23 6.58 -4.44
N PHE A 42 3.56 5.75 -5.22
CA PHE A 42 2.61 6.22 -6.22
C PHE A 42 1.50 7.00 -5.53
N ASP A 43 1.22 8.22 -6.01
CA ASP A 43 0.14 9.07 -5.55
C ASP A 43 -1.07 8.93 -6.50
N PRO A 44 -2.12 8.19 -6.09
CA PRO A 44 -3.31 8.01 -6.91
C PRO A 44 -4.09 9.30 -7.16
N CYS A 45 -3.95 10.32 -6.30
CA CYS A 45 -4.69 11.58 -6.45
C CYS A 45 -4.20 12.45 -7.62
N THR A 46 -2.98 12.20 -8.10
CA THR A 46 -2.34 12.99 -9.16
C THR A 46 -1.95 12.16 -10.38
N GLN A 47 -1.76 10.85 -10.20
CA GLN A 47 -1.23 9.98 -11.27
C GLN A 47 -2.29 9.13 -11.97
N ILE A 48 -3.53 9.08 -11.46
CA ILE A 48 -4.66 8.50 -12.20
C ILE A 48 -5.36 9.61 -12.99
N SER A 49 -5.44 9.45 -14.31
CA SER A 49 -6.09 10.43 -15.18
C SER A 49 -7.59 10.55 -14.91
N GLU A 50 -8.14 11.74 -15.11
CA GLU A 50 -9.58 11.97 -15.00
C GLU A 50 -10.40 11.11 -15.98
N ASP A 51 -9.87 10.82 -17.17
CA ASP A 51 -10.54 9.98 -18.16
C ASP A 51 -10.66 8.53 -17.69
N ALA A 52 -9.63 8.00 -17.04
CA ALA A 52 -9.70 6.68 -16.40
C ALA A 52 -10.73 6.65 -15.26
N LEU A 53 -10.80 7.72 -14.46
CA LEU A 53 -11.80 7.86 -13.39
C LEU A 53 -13.24 7.95 -13.94
N ARG A 54 -13.46 8.72 -15.00
CA ARG A 54 -14.76 8.80 -15.68
C ARG A 54 -15.15 7.46 -16.30
N ALA A 55 -14.20 6.78 -16.95
CA ALA A 55 -14.42 5.43 -17.50
C ALA A 55 -14.73 4.40 -16.40
N ALA A 56 -14.16 4.58 -15.20
CA ALA A 56 -14.46 3.80 -14.01
C ALA A 56 -15.85 4.08 -13.41
N GLY A 57 -16.56 5.11 -13.87
CA GLY A 57 -17.89 5.49 -13.37
C GLY A 57 -17.88 6.32 -12.10
N VAL A 58 -16.76 6.97 -11.78
CA VAL A 58 -16.63 7.90 -10.64
C VAL A 58 -16.35 9.32 -11.12
N ASP A 59 -16.66 10.32 -10.29
CA ASP A 59 -16.48 11.73 -10.60
C ASP A 59 -15.11 12.24 -10.09
N PRO A 60 -14.19 12.65 -10.98
CA PRO A 60 -12.90 13.24 -10.60
C PRO A 60 -13.03 14.44 -9.65
N ALA A 61 -14.10 15.22 -9.74
CA ALA A 61 -14.32 16.41 -8.90
C ALA A 61 -14.61 16.07 -7.43
N THR A 62 -14.95 14.81 -7.13
CA THR A 62 -15.28 14.35 -5.77
C THR A 62 -14.08 13.79 -5.02
N LYS A 63 -12.86 14.10 -5.49
CA LYS A 63 -11.60 13.62 -4.95
C LYS A 63 -11.47 13.88 -3.45
N VAL A 64 -11.16 12.84 -2.69
CA VAL A 64 -10.77 12.92 -1.28
C VAL A 64 -9.40 12.25 -1.11
N SER A 65 -8.40 13.02 -0.68
CA SER A 65 -7.06 12.52 -0.36
C SER A 65 -7.00 12.00 1.06
N GLY A 66 -6.24 10.92 1.29
CA GLY A 66 -6.14 10.26 2.59
C GLY A 66 -7.37 9.41 2.93
N ALA A 67 -7.30 8.73 4.07
CA ALA A 67 -8.43 7.98 4.60
C ALA A 67 -9.48 8.97 5.13
N GLY A 68 -10.56 9.18 4.36
CA GLY A 68 -11.62 10.13 4.73
C GLY A 68 -11.15 11.58 4.84
N GLY A 69 -10.11 11.99 4.11
CA GLY A 69 -9.53 13.34 4.20
C GLY A 69 -8.28 13.42 5.09
N VAL A 70 -7.90 12.32 5.75
CA VAL A 70 -6.79 12.31 6.72
C VAL A 70 -5.62 11.51 6.17
N HIS A 71 -4.45 12.15 6.07
CA HIS A 71 -3.21 11.49 5.66
C HIS A 71 -2.84 10.35 6.62
N GLN A 72 -2.36 9.24 6.06
CA GLN A 72 -1.94 8.06 6.81
C GLN A 72 -0.47 7.78 6.53
N SER A 73 0.34 7.72 7.58
CA SER A 73 1.77 7.48 7.43
C SER A 73 2.05 6.13 6.73
N GLY A 74 2.89 6.16 5.70
CA GLY A 74 3.21 4.99 4.88
C GLY A 74 2.17 4.64 3.82
N TRP A 75 1.22 5.54 3.56
CA TRP A 75 0.19 5.37 2.55
C TRP A 75 -0.03 6.63 1.73
N GLU A 76 -0.23 6.42 0.42
CA GLU A 76 -0.89 7.39 -0.45
C GLU A 76 -2.28 6.84 -0.78
N ILE A 77 -3.31 7.65 -0.52
CA ILE A 77 -4.71 7.22 -0.62
C ILE A 77 -5.49 8.29 -1.34
N CYS A 78 -6.31 7.87 -2.30
CA CYS A 78 -7.31 8.73 -2.89
C CYS A 78 -8.63 7.99 -3.07
N SER A 79 -9.74 8.71 -2.98
CA SER A 79 -11.05 8.17 -3.29
C SER A 79 -11.94 9.15 -4.05
N TRP A 80 -12.89 8.60 -4.79
CA TRP A 80 -13.86 9.33 -5.60
C TRP A 80 -15.24 8.69 -5.50
N ALA A 81 -16.27 9.51 -5.48
CA ALA A 81 -17.65 9.06 -5.47
C ALA A 81 -18.13 8.75 -6.91
N GLY A 82 -18.81 7.63 -7.06
CA GLY A 82 -19.69 7.33 -8.18
C GLY A 82 -21.15 7.40 -7.75
N HIS A 83 -22.05 6.95 -8.63
CA HIS A 83 -23.49 6.99 -8.35
C HIS A 83 -23.90 6.03 -7.21
N ASN A 84 -23.46 4.78 -7.28
CA ASN A 84 -23.88 3.70 -6.36
C ASN A 84 -22.72 3.15 -5.50
N PHE A 85 -21.50 3.66 -5.68
CA PHE A 85 -20.32 3.18 -4.98
C PHE A 85 -19.25 4.28 -4.89
N ARG A 86 -18.24 4.04 -4.07
CA ARG A 86 -17.00 4.82 -3.98
C ARG A 86 -15.84 3.97 -4.46
N LEU A 87 -14.96 4.55 -5.26
CA LEU A 87 -13.66 3.98 -5.61
C LEU A 87 -12.60 4.55 -4.67
N GLY A 88 -11.83 3.69 -4.01
CA GLY A 88 -10.59 4.02 -3.32
C GLY A 88 -9.40 3.38 -4.03
N VAL A 89 -8.28 4.10 -4.10
CA VAL A 89 -6.98 3.56 -4.52
C VAL A 89 -5.96 3.87 -3.44
N PHE A 90 -5.21 2.85 -3.05
CA PHE A 90 -4.23 2.86 -1.98
C PHE A 90 -2.88 2.44 -2.54
N SER A 91 -1.82 3.06 -2.04
CA SER A 91 -0.43 2.77 -2.40
C SER A 91 0.42 2.75 -1.15
N THR A 92 1.25 1.72 -0.99
CA THR A 92 2.02 1.52 0.24
C THR A 92 3.31 0.74 0.01
N GLY A 93 4.23 0.88 0.96
CA GLY A 93 5.47 0.11 1.06
C GLY A 93 5.29 -1.36 1.44
N ARG A 94 4.09 -1.74 1.87
CA ARG A 94 3.77 -3.08 2.39
C ARG A 94 3.60 -4.09 1.26
N SER A 95 3.95 -5.34 1.54
CA SER A 95 3.77 -6.46 0.62
C SER A 95 2.32 -7.00 0.63
N VAL A 96 1.92 -7.71 -0.43
CA VAL A 96 0.63 -8.43 -0.48
C VAL A 96 0.49 -9.42 0.67
N ALA A 97 1.57 -10.12 1.05
CA ALA A 97 1.57 -11.06 2.15
C ALA A 97 1.23 -10.40 3.50
N GLU A 98 1.59 -9.13 3.71
CA GLU A 98 1.18 -8.40 4.91
C GLU A 98 -0.32 -8.13 4.96
N PHE A 99 -1.00 -8.00 3.81
CA PHE A 99 -2.47 -7.88 3.76
C PHE A 99 -3.13 -9.23 4.08
N GLU A 100 -2.59 -10.33 3.56
CA GLU A 100 -3.10 -11.69 3.80
C GLU A 100 -2.97 -12.13 5.26
N ASN A 101 -1.90 -11.70 5.92
CA ASN A 101 -1.64 -12.03 7.32
C ASN A 101 -2.26 -11.02 8.30
N LYS A 102 -2.93 -9.96 7.82
CA LYS A 102 -3.55 -8.95 8.66
C LYS A 102 -4.87 -9.50 9.22
N PRO A 103 -5.03 -9.60 10.55
CA PRO A 103 -6.31 -9.98 11.14
C PRO A 103 -7.43 -9.05 10.70
N GLY A 104 -8.60 -9.62 10.40
CA GLY A 104 -9.77 -8.91 9.89
C GLY A 104 -9.80 -8.77 8.37
N ASN A 105 -8.71 -9.05 7.64
CA ASN A 105 -8.81 -9.28 6.20
C ASN A 105 -9.16 -10.76 5.96
N VAL A 106 -10.25 -11.02 5.22
CA VAL A 106 -10.84 -12.36 5.06
C VAL A 106 -11.18 -12.64 3.59
N ASP A 107 -11.63 -13.87 3.29
CA ASP A 107 -12.12 -14.29 1.97
C ASP A 107 -11.16 -14.07 0.81
N PHE A 108 -9.87 -14.30 1.06
CA PHE A 108 -8.86 -14.14 0.03
C PHE A 108 -9.05 -15.12 -1.13
N GLN A 109 -9.01 -14.59 -2.35
CA GLN A 109 -8.99 -15.39 -3.58
C GLN A 109 -8.10 -14.75 -4.65
N ASP A 110 -7.58 -15.59 -5.55
CA ASP A 110 -6.83 -15.13 -6.70
C ASP A 110 -7.75 -14.46 -7.71
N VAL A 111 -7.30 -13.36 -8.30
CA VAL A 111 -8.01 -12.66 -9.37
C VAL A 111 -7.04 -12.17 -10.44
N ILE A 112 -7.51 -12.06 -11.67
CA ILE A 112 -6.79 -11.41 -12.76
C ILE A 112 -7.66 -10.24 -13.23
N VAL A 113 -7.09 -9.03 -13.19
CA VAL A 113 -7.76 -7.79 -13.60
C VAL A 113 -6.87 -7.05 -14.59
N ALA A 114 -7.37 -6.71 -15.76
CA ALA A 114 -6.58 -6.12 -16.85
C ALA A 114 -5.27 -6.89 -17.14
N GLY A 115 -5.32 -8.23 -17.04
CA GLY A 115 -4.15 -9.11 -17.21
C GLY A 115 -3.11 -9.05 -16.08
N ARG A 116 -3.41 -8.40 -14.95
CA ARG A 116 -2.55 -8.34 -13.76
C ARG A 116 -3.10 -9.27 -12.67
N GLN A 117 -2.25 -10.15 -12.17
CA GLN A 117 -2.57 -10.98 -11.00
C GLN A 117 -2.66 -10.12 -9.75
N GLY A 118 -3.72 -10.32 -8.98
CA GLY A 118 -3.97 -9.68 -7.69
C GLY A 118 -4.65 -10.65 -6.73
N ARG A 119 -4.86 -10.17 -5.51
CA ARG A 119 -5.58 -10.88 -4.45
C ARG A 119 -6.79 -10.07 -4.05
N GLN A 120 -7.96 -10.64 -4.29
CA GLN A 120 -9.20 -10.07 -3.81
C GLN A 120 -9.42 -10.50 -2.36
N TYR A 121 -9.95 -9.62 -1.52
CA TYR A 121 -10.34 -9.92 -0.15
C TYR A 121 -11.44 -8.96 0.33
N ARG A 122 -11.93 -9.17 1.55
CA ARG A 122 -12.84 -8.27 2.26
C ARG A 122 -12.35 -7.95 3.66
N VAL A 123 -12.89 -6.90 4.27
CA VAL A 123 -12.61 -6.56 5.66
C VAL A 123 -13.79 -6.98 6.53
N GLU A 124 -13.54 -7.94 7.41
CA GLU A 124 -14.51 -8.45 8.38
C GLU A 124 -15.12 -7.30 9.20
N GLY A 125 -16.44 -7.30 9.32
CA GLY A 125 -17.19 -6.30 10.09
C GLY A 125 -18.42 -5.81 9.35
N ALA A 126 -18.93 -4.64 9.74
CA ALA A 126 -20.16 -4.08 9.20
C ALA A 126 -20.10 -3.72 7.70
N THR A 127 -18.90 -3.62 7.13
CA THR A 127 -18.70 -3.29 5.71
C THR A 127 -18.45 -4.50 4.84
N ASP A 128 -18.27 -5.71 5.39
CA ASP A 128 -17.87 -6.91 4.65
C ASP A 128 -18.79 -7.18 3.43
N ASP A 129 -20.11 -7.03 3.60
CA ASP A 129 -21.09 -7.20 2.52
C ASP A 129 -21.16 -6.00 1.54
N LEU A 130 -20.57 -4.88 1.93
CA LEU A 130 -20.62 -3.61 1.19
C LEU A 130 -19.29 -3.26 0.52
N ASP A 131 -18.20 -3.94 0.86
CA ASP A 131 -16.88 -3.64 0.35
C ASP A 131 -16.22 -4.79 -0.40
N CYS A 132 -15.27 -4.42 -1.24
CA CYS A 132 -14.36 -5.37 -1.86
C CYS A 132 -13.03 -4.70 -2.13
N ASP A 133 -11.97 -5.39 -1.75
CA ASP A 133 -10.60 -4.97 -2.01
C ASP A 133 -9.93 -5.90 -3.01
N ILE A 134 -9.09 -5.34 -3.87
CA ILE A 134 -8.14 -6.08 -4.70
C ILE A 134 -6.77 -5.46 -4.51
N VAL A 135 -5.83 -6.23 -3.96
CA VAL A 135 -4.44 -5.80 -3.79
C VAL A 135 -3.55 -6.43 -4.85
N PHE A 136 -2.63 -5.63 -5.38
CA PHE A 136 -1.67 -6.02 -6.40
C PHE A 136 -0.24 -5.79 -5.91
N PRO A 137 0.70 -6.72 -6.18
CA PRO A 137 2.11 -6.50 -5.89
C PRO A 137 2.66 -5.39 -6.81
N ALA A 138 3.47 -4.50 -6.25
CA ALA A 138 4.17 -3.45 -6.99
C ALA A 138 5.65 -3.41 -6.56
N ARG A 139 6.55 -2.86 -7.37
CA ARG A 139 7.97 -2.70 -6.98
C ARG A 139 8.16 -1.93 -5.68
N GLN A 140 7.28 -0.97 -5.41
CA GLN A 140 7.29 -0.18 -4.19
C GLN A 140 6.69 -0.92 -2.98
N GLY A 141 6.06 -2.08 -3.15
CA GLY A 141 5.27 -2.78 -2.13
C GLY A 141 3.96 -3.28 -2.71
N ALA A 142 2.88 -2.54 -2.51
CA ALA A 142 1.56 -2.89 -3.00
C ALA A 142 0.73 -1.67 -3.37
N VAL A 143 -0.19 -1.88 -4.30
CA VAL A 143 -1.29 -0.97 -4.62
C VAL A 143 -2.59 -1.72 -4.50
N ALA A 144 -3.61 -1.10 -3.92
CA ALA A 144 -4.92 -1.72 -3.73
C ALA A 144 -6.04 -0.86 -4.28
N LEU A 145 -7.08 -1.51 -4.76
CA LEU A 145 -8.31 -0.92 -5.26
C LEU A 145 -9.43 -1.35 -4.33
N ASN A 146 -10.21 -0.41 -3.83
CA ASN A 146 -11.30 -0.62 -2.90
C ASN A 146 -12.60 -0.12 -3.53
N ILE A 147 -13.64 -0.92 -3.48
CA ILE A 147 -15.00 -0.50 -3.81
C ILE A 147 -15.83 -0.59 -2.54
N ILE A 148 -16.51 0.50 -2.19
CA ILE A 148 -17.52 0.50 -1.13
C ILE A 148 -18.84 0.91 -1.76
N ASN A 149 -19.82 0.03 -1.68
CA ASN A 149 -21.18 0.29 -2.10
C ASN A 149 -21.83 1.39 -1.24
N SER A 150 -22.68 2.18 -1.87
CA SER A 150 -23.36 3.30 -1.23
C SER A 150 -24.39 2.81 -0.22
N ALA A 151 -24.20 3.14 1.06
CA ALA A 151 -25.12 2.75 2.14
C ALA A 151 -26.48 3.47 2.11
N ILE A 152 -26.65 4.50 1.26
CA ILE A 152 -27.92 5.21 1.09
C ILE A 152 -28.80 4.59 -0.01
N VAL A 153 -28.25 3.67 -0.80
CA VAL A 153 -28.99 2.94 -1.83
C VAL A 153 -29.51 1.65 -1.21
N ASP A 154 -30.71 1.25 -1.61
CA ASP A 154 -31.28 -0.05 -1.22
C ASP A 154 -30.32 -1.19 -1.59
N ALA A 155 -29.90 -1.96 -0.58
CA ALA A 155 -28.94 -3.05 -0.74
C ALA A 155 -29.41 -4.09 -1.78
N ALA A 156 -30.72 -4.33 -1.90
CA ALA A 156 -31.26 -5.25 -2.90
C ALA A 156 -31.06 -4.78 -4.35
N LYS A 157 -30.72 -3.50 -4.55
CA LYS A 157 -30.45 -2.88 -5.84
C LYS A 157 -28.95 -2.69 -6.11
N LEU A 158 -28.09 -3.00 -5.13
CA LEU A 158 -26.66 -2.87 -5.26
C LEU A 158 -26.08 -4.15 -5.86
N GLU A 159 -25.23 -3.97 -6.87
CA GLU A 159 -24.43 -5.06 -7.42
C GLU A 159 -23.38 -5.50 -6.39
N ASN A 160 -22.96 -6.76 -6.45
CA ASN A 160 -21.88 -7.25 -5.59
C ASN A 160 -20.61 -6.38 -5.77
N PRO A 161 -20.02 -5.85 -4.68
CA PRO A 161 -18.91 -4.89 -4.75
C PRO A 161 -17.66 -5.48 -5.42
N CYS A 162 -17.44 -6.79 -5.36
CA CYS A 162 -16.31 -7.44 -6.04
C CYS A 162 -16.50 -7.54 -7.56
N VAL A 163 -17.75 -7.69 -8.02
CA VAL A 163 -18.06 -7.60 -9.46
C VAL A 163 -17.80 -6.18 -9.96
N VAL A 164 -18.18 -5.17 -9.18
CA VAL A 164 -17.87 -3.77 -9.47
C VAL A 164 -16.35 -3.55 -9.45
N ALA A 165 -15.62 -4.06 -8.45
CA ALA A 165 -14.17 -3.91 -8.34
C ALA A 165 -13.41 -4.51 -9.52
N ALA A 166 -13.80 -5.71 -9.98
CA ALA A 166 -13.21 -6.31 -11.17
C ALA A 166 -13.44 -5.44 -12.42
N ARG A 167 -14.68 -4.99 -12.65
CA ARG A 167 -15.03 -4.14 -13.81
C ARG A 167 -14.34 -2.78 -13.77
N THR A 168 -14.37 -2.09 -12.63
CA THR A 168 -13.68 -0.81 -12.44
C THR A 168 -12.16 -0.98 -12.55
N GLY A 169 -11.65 -2.11 -12.07
CA GLY A 169 -10.25 -2.45 -12.17
C GLY A 169 -9.76 -2.59 -13.61
N GLU A 170 -10.59 -3.07 -14.55
CA GLU A 170 -10.19 -3.17 -15.97
C GLU A 170 -9.70 -1.84 -16.57
N VAL A 171 -10.20 -0.70 -16.07
CA VAL A 171 -9.81 0.64 -16.55
C VAL A 171 -8.82 1.36 -15.64
N ILE A 172 -8.79 1.04 -14.34
CA ILE A 172 -7.88 1.70 -13.38
C ILE A 172 -6.53 0.97 -13.28
N VAL A 173 -6.53 -0.36 -13.24
CA VAL A 173 -5.32 -1.17 -13.03
C VAL A 173 -4.22 -0.90 -14.06
N PRO A 174 -4.51 -0.62 -15.35
CA PRO A 174 -3.48 -0.25 -16.32
C PRO A 174 -2.66 1.01 -15.96
N ALA A 175 -3.23 1.93 -15.17
CA ALA A 175 -2.54 3.15 -14.72
C ALA A 175 -1.70 2.93 -13.45
N LEU A 176 -1.83 1.79 -12.78
CA LEU A 176 -1.13 1.52 -11.54
C LEU A 176 0.31 1.06 -11.79
N PRO A 177 1.27 1.44 -10.91
CA PRO A 177 2.65 0.97 -11.01
C PRO A 177 2.74 -0.55 -10.83
N ARG A 178 3.73 -1.18 -11.46
CA ARG A 178 4.05 -2.61 -11.34
C ARG A 178 5.19 -2.88 -10.37
#